data_AF-H3ZB46-F1
#
_entry.id   AF-H3ZB46-F1
#
_cell.length_a   1.000
_cell.length_b   1.000
_cell.length_c   1.000
_cell.angle_alpha   90.00
_cell.angle_beta   90.00
_cell.angle_gamma   90.00
#
_symmetry.space_group_name_H-M   'P 1'
#
loop_
_entity.id
_entity.type
_entity.pdbx_description
1 polymer ?
#
loop_
_entity_poly.entity_id
_entity_poly.type
_entity_poly.pdbx_seq_one_letter_code
_entity_poly.pdbx_strand_id
1 'polypeptide(L)' 'MLLVPVLWLMVAVGVYIAALRSGMQAMRWALAAIFTGPLLLPLFNSHKRLALRRARGRSYGLFRP' A
#
# COMPACT_ATOMS: atom_id res chain seq x y z
N MET A 1 6.06 17.81 21.46
CA MET A 1 4.96 18.20 20.53
C MET A 1 5.29 17.95 19.05
N LEU A 2 6.56 17.96 18.63
CA LEU A 2 6.97 17.71 17.23
C LEU A 2 7.05 16.22 16.83
N LEU A 3 7.01 15.28 17.78
CA LEU A 3 7.12 13.84 17.51
C LEU A 3 5.98 13.30 16.63
N VAL A 4 4.75 13.76 16.87
CA VAL A 4 3.56 13.31 16.14
C VAL A 4 3.62 13.66 14.65
N PRO A 5 3.86 14.93 14.25
CA PRO A 5 3.96 15.26 12.82
C PRO A 5 5.17 14.60 12.14
N VAL A 6 6.29 14.41 12.85
CA VAL A 6 7.46 13.69 12.31
C VAL A 6 7.14 12.22 12.04
N LEU A 7 6.45 11.55 12.96
CA LEU A 7 6.00 10.16 12.76
C LEU A 7 5.04 10.05 11.58
N TRP A 8 4.11 10.99 11.43
CA TRP A 8 3.20 11.01 10.28
C TRP A 8 3.93 11.20 8.95
N LEU A 9 4.91 12.10 8.88
CA LEU A 9 5.75 12.29 7.70
C LEU A 9 6.53 11.03 7.36
N MET A 10 7.16 10.37 8.35
CA MET A 10 7.89 9.12 8.16
C MET A 10 6.99 8.00 7.62
N VAL A 11 5.78 7.86 8.18
CA VAL A 11 4.78 6.88 7.72
C VAL A 11 4.31 7.22 6.29
N ALA A 12 4.03 8.48 5.99
CA ALA A 12 3.61 8.91 4.66
C ALA A 12 4.69 8.64 3.59
N VAL A 13 5.96 8.96 3.88
CA VAL A 13 7.10 8.68 3.00
C VAL A 13 7.30 7.17 2.82
N GLY A 14 7.23 6.39 3.91
CA GLY A 14 7.35 4.94 3.85
C GLY A 14 6.25 4.30 3.00
N VAL A 15 5.00 4.74 3.15
CA VAL A 15 3.86 4.28 2.34
C VAL A 15 4.02 4.72 0.88
N TYR A 16 4.49 5.94 0.61
CA TYR A 16 4.74 6.43 -0.74
C TYR A 16 5.76 5.57 -1.49
N ILE A 17 6.92 5.29 -0.86
CA ILE A 17 7.98 4.44 -1.44
C ILE A 17 7.47 3.01 -1.64
N ALA A 18 6.76 2.46 -0.65
CA ALA A 18 6.19 1.12 -0.74
C ALA A 18 5.17 1.02 -1.89
N ALA A 19 4.35 2.06 -2.06
CA ALA A 19 3.33 2.15 -3.12
C ALA A 19 3.96 2.23 -4.51
N LEU A 20 4.96 3.10 -4.69
CA LEU A 20 5.76 3.17 -5.92
C LEU A 20 6.35 1.80 -6.27
N ARG A 21 6.98 1.13 -5.30
CA ARG A 21 7.61 -0.19 -5.50
C ARG A 21 6.61 -1.27 -5.89
N SER A 22 5.35 -1.13 -5.46
CA SER A 22 4.28 -2.09 -5.77
C SER A 22 3.51 -1.78 -7.05
N GLY A 23 3.87 -0.72 -7.80
CA GLY A 23 3.14 -0.30 -9.00
C GLY A 23 1.73 0.22 -8.72
N MET A 24 1.46 0.66 -7.48
CA MET A 24 0.18 1.24 -7.07
C MET A 24 0.25 2.77 -7.11
N GLN A 25 -0.91 3.44 -7.21
CA GLN A 25 -0.97 4.91 -7.28
C GLN A 25 -0.46 5.56 -5.99
N ALA A 26 0.84 5.84 -5.95
CA ALA A 26 1.56 6.24 -4.74
C ALA A 26 1.02 7.51 -4.09
N MET A 27 0.57 8.48 -4.90
CA MET A 27 0.00 9.73 -4.41
C MET A 27 -1.29 9.52 -3.61
N ARG A 28 -2.17 8.60 -4.05
CA ARG A 28 -3.40 8.26 -3.32
C ARG A 28 -3.10 7.57 -2.00
N TRP A 29 -2.13 6.66 -1.99
CA TRP A 29 -1.75 5.92 -0.78
C TRP A 29 -1.01 6.80 0.22
N ALA A 30 -0.19 7.75 -0.24
CA ALA A 30 0.46 8.74 0.61
C ALA A 30 -0.55 9.71 1.25
N LEU A 31 -1.49 10.26 0.46
CA LEU A 31 -2.58 11.08 1.01
C LEU A 31 -3.40 10.30 2.04
N ALA A 32 -3.78 9.07 1.73
CA ALA A 32 -4.51 8.23 2.67
C ALA A 32 -3.70 7.94 3.95
N ALA A 33 -2.36 7.81 3.86
CA ALA A 33 -1.48 7.59 5.02
C ALA A 33 -1.34 8.86 5.88
N ILE A 34 -1.43 10.04 5.27
CA ILE A 34 -1.51 11.30 6.00
C ILE A 34 -2.84 11.34 6.76
N PHE A 35 -3.99 11.10 6.12
CA PHE A 35 -5.28 11.19 6.82
C PHE A 35 -5.52 10.08 7.86
N THR A 36 -5.06 8.86 7.58
CA THR A 36 -5.39 7.65 8.36
C THR A 36 -4.24 7.22 9.29
N GLY A 37 -3.02 7.71 9.04
CA GLY A 37 -1.83 7.32 9.79
C GLY A 37 -1.42 5.85 9.57
N PRO A 38 -0.80 5.19 10.58
CA PRO A 38 -0.24 3.85 10.47
C PRO A 38 -1.29 2.75 10.26
N LEU A 39 -2.57 3.02 10.54
CA LEU A 39 -3.68 2.10 10.27
C LEU A 39 -3.86 1.80 8.77
N LEU A 40 -3.26 2.60 7.88
CA LEU A 40 -3.29 2.34 6.44
C LEU A 40 -2.36 1.20 6.01
N LEU A 41 -1.37 0.83 6.83
CA LEU A 41 -0.39 -0.22 6.52
C LEU A 41 -1.02 -1.61 6.25
N PRO A 42 -1.93 -2.14 7.09
CA PRO A 42 -2.59 -3.42 6.81
C PRO A 42 -3.45 -3.37 5.54
N LEU A 43 -4.13 -2.24 5.27
CA LEU A 43 -4.93 -2.03 4.06
C LEU A 43 -4.03 -2.02 2.81
N PHE A 44 -2.91 -1.29 2.88
CA PHE A 44 -1.91 -1.19 1.83
C PHE A 44 -1.29 -2.55 1.51
N ASN A 45 -0.91 -3.33 2.53
CA ASN A 45 -0.38 -4.67 2.35
C ASN A 45 -1.38 -5.63 1.71
N SER A 46 -2.66 -5.53 2.06
CA SER A 46 -3.73 -6.31 1.44
C SER A 46 -3.89 -5.96 -0.04
N HIS A 47 -3.91 -4.67 -0.37
CA HIS A 47 -3.96 -4.20 -1.75
C HIS A 47 -2.71 -4.60 -2.56
N LYS A 48 -1.53 -4.51 -1.96
CA LYS A 48 -0.27 -4.98 -2.57
C LYS A 48 -0.34 -6.46 -2.91
N ARG A 49 -0.83 -7.28 -1.97
CA ARG A 49 -1.02 -8.72 -2.20
C ARG A 49 -2.02 -8.97 -3.32
N LEU A 50 -3.13 -8.22 -3.37
CA LEU A 50 -4.11 -8.34 -4.44
C LEU A 50 -3.55 -7.90 -5.80
N ALA A 51 -2.78 -6.81 -5.85
CA ALA A 51 -2.13 -6.33 -7.06
C ALA A 51 -1.11 -7.35 -7.58
N LEU A 52 -0.29 -7.93 -6.69
CA LEU A 52 0.63 -9.01 -7.05
C LEU A 52 -0.11 -10.27 -7.53
N ARG A 53 -1.24 -10.64 -6.90
CA ARG A 53 -2.08 -11.76 -7.36
C ARG A 53 -2.69 -11.49 -8.74
N ARG A 54 -3.19 -10.28 -8.97
CA ARG A 54 -3.73 -9.83 -10.28
C ARG A 54 -2.65 -9.82 -11.35
N ALA A 55 -1.46 -9.30 -11.04
CA ALA A 55 -0.31 -9.24 -11.95
C ALA A 55 0.25 -10.63 -12.27
N ARG A 56 0.28 -11.56 -11.30
CA ARG A 56 0.60 -12.98 -11.55
C ARG A 56 -0.44 -13.69 -12.41
N GLY A 57 -1.61 -13.08 -12.61
CA GLY A 57 -2.66 -13.59 -13.47
C GLY A 57 -3.37 -14.81 -12.88
N ARG A 58 -4.70 -14.80 -12.99
CA ARG A 58 -5.39 -15.70 -13.93
C ARG A 58 -5.00 -17.20 -13.92
N SER A 59 -4.41 -17.73 -12.85
CA SER A 59 -4.00 -19.14 -12.71
C SER A 59 -4.80 -19.88 -11.64
N TYR A 60 -5.69 -19.18 -10.93
CA TYR A 60 -6.68 -19.79 -10.04
C TYR A 60 -7.97 -20.21 -10.78
N GLY A 61 -8.07 -19.87 -12.07
CA GLY A 61 -9.14 -20.34 -12.97
C GLY A 61 -8.70 -21.48 -13.90
N LEU A 62 -7.51 -22.06 -13.71
CA LEU A 62 -7.12 -23.27 -14.42
C LEU A 62 -7.42 -24.49 -13.53
N PHE A 63 -8.69 -24.66 -13.17
CA PHE A 63 -9.22 -26.00 -12.95
C PHE A 63 -9.14 -26.68 -14.31
N ARG A 64 -8.01 -27.33 -14.59
CA ARG A 64 -7.92 -28.35 -15.63
C ARG A 64 -8.64 -29.59 -15.08
N PRO A 65 -9.61 -30.15 -15.83
CA PRO A 65 -10.45 -31.26 -15.36
C PRO A 65 -9.62 -32.48 -14.94
#